data_AF-A0A9N9VIQ3-F1
#
_entry.id   AF-A0A9N9VIQ3-F1
#
_cell.length_a   1.000
_cell.length_b   1.000
_cell.length_c   1.000
_cell.angle_alpha   90.00
_cell.angle_beta   90.00
_cell.angle_gamma   90.00
#
_symmetry.space_group_name_H-M   'P 1'
#
loop_
_entity.id
_entity.type
_entity.pdbx_description
1 polymer ?
#
loop_
_entity_poly.entity_id
_entity_poly.type
_entity_poly.pdbx_seq_one_letter_code
_entity_poly.pdbx_strand_id
1 'polypeptide(L)'
;MEHIDLDMTICATGFDAIKGAYDAIDITSINGISLKDCPHQIFVNISRSIEYAVEWVSGLIEHYQKNHISCVEATTDRFGWWTQHAYDCAEEALFSKIDSWMTGINANVACKQTGAVARDNGTATQFRTKCGAIAADKHTAFKLAA
;
A
#
# COMPACT_ATOMS: atom_id res chain seq x y z
N MET A 1 43.53 2.77 -1.29
CA MET A 1 42.36 3.65 -1.45
C MET A 1 42.88 4.92 -2.08
N GLU A 2 42.34 5.30 -3.24
CA GLU A 2 42.77 6.51 -3.96
C GLU A 2 42.08 7.73 -3.33
N HIS A 3 42.84 8.80 -3.10
CA HIS A 3 42.29 10.06 -2.59
C HIS A 3 41.78 10.89 -3.76
N ILE A 4 40.53 11.35 -3.67
CA ILE A 4 39.91 12.21 -4.68
C ILE A 4 39.55 13.52 -3.97
N ASP A 5 40.20 14.61 -4.37
CA ASP A 5 39.87 15.96 -3.90
C ASP A 5 38.54 16.43 -4.51
N LEU A 6 37.61 16.85 -3.66
CA LEU A 6 36.27 17.31 -4.06
C LEU A 6 35.92 18.59 -3.31
N ASP A 7 35.35 19.58 -4.01
CA ASP A 7 34.81 20.79 -3.41
C ASP A 7 33.41 20.57 -2.79
N MET A 8 32.69 19.55 -3.27
CA MET A 8 31.33 19.23 -2.85
C MET A 8 31.03 17.73 -3.06
N THR A 9 30.16 17.16 -2.21
CA THR A 9 29.59 15.81 -2.38
C THR A 9 28.07 15.89 -2.46
N ILE A 10 27.47 15.14 -3.40
CA ILE A 10 26.02 15.02 -3.56
C ILE A 10 25.60 13.58 -3.26
N CYS A 11 24.82 13.38 -2.20
CA CYS A 11 24.27 12.08 -1.85
C CYS A 11 22.91 11.87 -2.54
N ALA A 12 22.93 11.36 -3.77
CA ALA A 12 21.73 10.96 -4.51
C ALA A 12 21.35 9.48 -4.24
N THR A 13 21.46 9.04 -2.98
CA THR A 13 21.34 7.62 -2.56
C THR A 13 19.90 7.15 -2.33
N GLY A 14 18.91 7.96 -2.71
CA GLY A 14 17.49 7.63 -2.64
C GLY A 14 16.90 7.70 -1.23
N PHE A 15 15.84 6.90 -1.00
CA PHE A 15 15.04 6.91 0.22
C PHE A 15 14.80 5.49 0.74
N ASP A 16 14.45 5.41 2.02
CA ASP A 16 13.91 4.18 2.59
C ASP A 16 12.44 3.97 2.17
N ALA A 17 12.25 3.62 0.90
CA ALA A 17 10.93 3.64 0.27
C ALA A 17 10.00 2.52 0.76
N ILE A 18 8.73 2.65 0.37
CA ILE A 18 7.64 1.69 0.59
C ILE A 18 7.19 1.59 2.05
N LYS A 19 8.04 1.07 2.93
CA LYS A 19 7.68 0.85 4.34
C LYS A 19 8.07 2.00 5.28
N GLY A 20 9.08 2.82 4.93
CA GLY A 20 9.68 3.75 5.88
C GLY A 20 8.71 4.73 6.55
N ALA A 21 7.71 5.23 5.82
CA ALA A 21 6.67 6.09 6.41
C ALA A 21 5.67 5.29 7.27
N TYR A 22 5.37 4.04 6.92
CA TYR A 22 4.52 3.14 7.71
C TYR A 22 5.23 2.59 8.94
N ASP A 23 6.56 2.50 8.94
CA ASP A 23 7.33 2.11 10.13
C ASP A 23 7.20 3.14 11.27
N ALA A 24 6.79 4.38 10.94
CA ALA A 24 6.48 5.43 11.91
C ALA A 24 5.01 5.42 12.40
N ILE A 25 4.14 4.57 11.84
CA ILE A 25 2.70 4.54 12.14
C ILE A 25 2.29 3.11 12.51
N ASP A 26 1.88 2.91 13.76
CA ASP A 26 1.40 1.61 14.23
C ASP A 26 -0.10 1.43 13.93
N ILE A 27 -0.41 1.06 12.69
CA ILE A 27 -1.75 0.61 12.31
C ILE A 27 -1.74 -0.90 12.19
N THR A 28 -2.56 -1.54 13.02
CA THR A 28 -2.71 -2.98 13.10
C THR A 28 -4.19 -3.34 13.08
N SER A 29 -4.56 -4.36 12.31
CA SER A 29 -5.94 -4.87 12.24
C SER A 29 -6.31 -5.59 13.54
N ILE A 30 -7.61 -5.85 13.77
CA ILE A 30 -8.08 -6.58 14.97
C ILE A 30 -7.49 -7.99 15.07
N ASN A 31 -7.00 -8.53 13.94
CA ASN A 31 -6.39 -9.85 13.85
C ASN A 31 -4.85 -9.80 14.00
N GLY A 32 -4.27 -8.64 14.33
CA GLY A 32 -2.84 -8.47 14.54
C GLY A 32 -2.02 -8.26 13.27
N ILE A 33 -2.67 -8.03 12.13
CA ILE A 33 -1.97 -7.80 10.85
C ILE A 33 -1.56 -6.33 10.74
N SER A 34 -0.26 -6.07 10.61
CA SER A 34 0.25 -4.70 10.47
C SER A 34 0.08 -4.19 9.03
N LEU A 35 -0.32 -2.92 8.89
CA LEU A 35 -0.50 -2.27 7.59
C LEU A 35 0.79 -2.28 6.74
N LYS A 36 1.96 -2.19 7.39
CA LYS A 36 3.27 -2.22 6.73
C LYS A 36 3.58 -3.56 6.05
N ASP A 37 2.86 -4.61 6.40
CA ASP A 37 3.01 -5.96 5.84
C ASP A 37 1.94 -6.30 4.81
N CYS A 38 1.13 -5.31 4.43
CA CYS A 38 0.03 -5.46 3.49
C CYS A 38 0.23 -4.57 2.24
N PRO A 39 -0.28 -4.98 1.07
CA PRO A 39 -0.41 -4.08 -0.08
C PRO A 39 -1.47 -2.99 0.18
N HIS A 40 -1.05 -1.72 0.22
CA HIS A 40 -1.88 -0.63 0.77
C HIS A 40 -2.14 0.54 -0.19
N GLN A 41 -1.35 0.72 -1.25
CA GLN A 41 -1.50 1.87 -2.15
C GLN A 41 -1.40 1.44 -3.62
N ILE A 42 -2.16 2.10 -4.50
CA ILE A 42 -1.99 1.97 -5.95
C ILE A 42 -0.82 2.81 -6.47
N PHE A 43 0.00 2.23 -7.34
CA PHE A 43 1.12 2.88 -8.00
C PHE A 43 0.72 3.59 -9.31
N VAL A 44 0.17 4.79 -9.17
CA VAL A 44 -0.15 5.72 -10.27
C VAL A 44 0.28 7.14 -9.91
N ASN A 45 -0.17 8.17 -10.64
CA ASN A 45 0.00 9.56 -10.20
C ASN A 45 -0.50 9.74 -8.76
N ILE A 46 0.45 9.98 -7.85
CA ILE A 46 0.25 9.94 -6.41
C ILE A 46 -0.80 10.95 -5.95
N SER A 47 -0.82 12.17 -6.52
CA SER A 47 -1.83 13.16 -6.13
C SER A 47 -3.24 12.67 -6.41
N ARG A 48 -3.45 12.07 -7.59
CA ARG A 48 -4.76 11.53 -8.00
C ARG A 48 -5.18 10.29 -7.22
N SER A 49 -4.21 9.48 -6.78
CA SER A 49 -4.51 8.32 -5.93
C SER A 49 -4.82 8.73 -4.50
N ILE A 50 -4.09 9.71 -3.95
CA ILE A 50 -4.35 10.25 -2.60
C ILE A 50 -5.74 10.90 -2.54
N GLU A 51 -6.09 11.77 -3.50
CA GLU A 51 -7.43 12.40 -3.53
C GLU A 51 -8.53 11.34 -3.49
N TYR A 52 -8.42 10.31 -4.32
CA TYR A 52 -9.42 9.24 -4.35
C TYR A 52 -9.44 8.40 -3.06
N ALA A 53 -8.28 8.06 -2.51
CA ALA A 53 -8.20 7.29 -1.27
C ALA A 53 -8.84 8.06 -0.10
N VAL A 54 -8.58 9.36 0.01
CA VAL A 54 -9.19 10.23 1.02
C VAL A 54 -10.69 10.33 0.81
N GLU A 55 -11.16 10.58 -0.42
CA GLU A 55 -12.60 10.62 -0.73
C GLU A 55 -13.31 9.30 -0.37
N TRP A 56 -12.71 8.17 -0.74
CA TRP A 56 -13.30 6.84 -0.51
C TRP A 56 -13.34 6.48 0.97
N VAL A 57 -12.23 6.67 1.70
CA VAL A 57 -12.15 6.38 3.14
C VAL A 57 -13.04 7.33 3.95
N SER A 58 -13.07 8.62 3.63
CA SER A 58 -13.95 9.57 4.33
C SER A 58 -15.43 9.28 4.10
N GLY A 59 -15.83 8.93 2.88
CA GLY A 59 -17.20 8.51 2.58
C GLY A 59 -17.59 7.22 3.31
N LEU A 60 -16.66 6.26 3.45
CA LEU A 60 -16.86 5.04 4.23
C LEU A 60 -17.09 5.36 5.72
N ILE A 61 -16.24 6.21 6.31
CA ILE A 61 -16.35 6.64 7.71
C ILE A 61 -17.68 7.36 7.94
N GLU A 62 -18.04 8.30 7.07
CA GLU A 62 -19.30 9.04 7.17
C GLU A 62 -20.51 8.10 7.11
N HIS A 63 -20.49 7.13 6.19
CA HIS A 63 -21.55 6.12 6.09
C HIS A 63 -21.69 5.32 7.40
N TYR A 64 -20.59 4.82 7.96
CA TYR A 64 -20.65 4.00 9.18
C TYR A 64 -21.04 4.81 10.42
N GLN A 65 -20.59 6.05 10.54
CA GLN A 65 -21.04 6.95 11.60
C GLN A 65 -22.55 7.19 11.55
N LYS A 66 -23.12 7.47 10.36
CA LYS A 66 -24.56 7.66 10.16
C LYS A 66 -25.39 6.42 10.49
N ASN A 67 -24.80 5.23 10.36
CA ASN A 67 -25.46 3.94 10.62
C ASN A 67 -25.09 3.33 11.98
N HIS A 68 -24.46 4.10 12.88
CA HIS A 68 -24.07 3.66 14.22
C HIS A 68 -23.19 2.39 14.22
N ILE A 69 -22.27 2.29 13.26
CA ILE A 69 -21.27 1.23 13.17
C ILE A 69 -19.96 1.78 13.73
N SER A 70 -19.46 1.20 14.83
CA SER A 70 -18.22 1.63 15.49
C SER A 70 -16.99 0.83 15.06
N CYS A 71 -17.18 -0.33 14.44
CA CYS A 71 -16.10 -1.20 14.00
C CYS A 71 -16.33 -1.69 12.57
N VAL A 72 -15.29 -1.58 11.75
CA VAL A 72 -15.20 -2.12 10.39
C VAL A 72 -13.87 -2.86 10.24
N GLU A 73 -13.94 -4.12 9.83
CA GLU A 73 -12.75 -4.94 9.55
C GLU A 73 -12.96 -5.67 8.21
N ALA A 74 -11.95 -5.70 7.35
CA ALA A 74 -12.02 -6.50 6.12
C ALA A 74 -12.21 -8.00 6.47
N THR A 75 -13.09 -8.70 5.75
CA THR A 75 -13.17 -10.15 5.91
C THR A 75 -11.86 -10.81 5.47
N THR A 76 -11.49 -11.94 6.08
CA THR A 76 -10.27 -12.68 5.75
C THR A 76 -10.21 -13.03 4.26
N ASP A 77 -11.33 -13.44 3.68
CA ASP A 77 -11.41 -13.77 2.25
C ASP A 77 -11.16 -12.56 1.36
N ARG A 78 -11.66 -11.38 1.73
CA ARG A 78 -11.47 -10.16 0.93
C ARG A 78 -10.07 -9.58 1.11
N PHE A 79 -9.51 -9.69 2.30
CA PHE A 79 -8.10 -9.39 2.54
C PHE A 79 -7.19 -10.28 1.68
N GLY A 80 -7.42 -11.59 1.68
CA GLY A 80 -6.65 -12.55 0.87
C GLY A 80 -6.81 -12.30 -0.62
N TRP A 81 -8.03 -12.03 -1.09
CA TRP A 81 -8.31 -11.68 -2.48
C TRP A 81 -7.57 -10.42 -2.94
N TRP A 82 -7.56 -9.36 -2.12
CA TRP A 82 -6.83 -8.13 -2.43
C TRP A 82 -5.32 -8.35 -2.46
N THR A 83 -4.82 -9.11 -1.48
CA THR A 83 -3.40 -9.47 -1.39
C THR A 83 -2.97 -10.22 -2.65
N GLN A 84 -3.69 -11.28 -3.02
CA GLN A 84 -3.39 -12.05 -4.22
C GLN A 84 -3.41 -11.18 -5.48
N HIS A 85 -4.42 -10.30 -5.62
CA HIS A 85 -4.49 -9.37 -6.74
C HIS A 85 -3.22 -8.51 -6.89
N ALA A 86 -2.68 -7.97 -5.79
CA ALA A 86 -1.46 -7.19 -5.82
C ALA A 86 -0.24 -8.03 -6.24
N TYR A 87 -0.17 -9.30 -5.78
CA TYR A 87 0.87 -10.24 -6.22
C TYR A 87 0.76 -10.56 -7.71
N ASP A 88 -0.43 -10.83 -8.22
CA ASP A 88 -0.66 -11.12 -9.65
C ASP A 88 -0.21 -9.92 -10.51
N CYS A 89 -0.60 -8.70 -10.13
CA CYS A 89 -0.16 -7.49 -10.82
C CYS A 89 1.36 -7.28 -10.74
N ALA A 90 2.00 -7.68 -9.65
CA ALA A 90 3.45 -7.61 -9.53
C ALA A 90 4.15 -8.65 -10.42
N GLU A 91 3.64 -9.87 -10.52
CA GLU A 91 4.22 -10.95 -11.31
C GLU A 91 4.30 -10.62 -12.82
N GLU A 92 3.26 -9.97 -13.34
CA GLU A 92 3.19 -9.55 -14.75
C GLU A 92 4.15 -8.40 -15.08
N ALA A 93 4.51 -7.59 -14.09
CA ALA A 93 5.31 -6.38 -14.27
C ALA A 93 6.82 -6.66 -14.32
N LEU A 94 7.50 -6.19 -15.39
CA LEU A 94 8.96 -6.30 -15.52
C LEU A 94 9.73 -5.57 -14.41
N PHE A 95 9.22 -4.43 -13.92
CA PHE A 95 9.88 -3.68 -12.84
C PHE A 95 9.87 -4.43 -11.50
N SER A 96 9.00 -5.43 -11.33
CA SER A 96 8.99 -6.29 -10.14
C SER A 96 10.09 -7.34 -10.15
N LYS A 97 10.75 -7.54 -11.31
CA LYS A 97 11.80 -8.55 -11.52
C LYS A 97 13.22 -7.99 -11.36
N ILE A 98 13.32 -6.74 -10.91
CA ILE A 98 14.59 -6.06 -10.68
C ILE A 98 14.71 -5.62 -9.22
N ASP A 99 15.94 -5.66 -8.72
CA ASP A 99 16.26 -5.18 -7.38
C ASP A 99 16.27 -3.65 -7.38
N SER A 100 15.30 -3.06 -6.70
CA SER A 100 15.12 -1.61 -6.65
C SER A 100 14.31 -1.21 -5.42
N TRP A 101 14.36 0.08 -5.08
CA TRP A 101 13.51 0.66 -4.04
C TRP A 101 12.02 0.38 -4.31
N MET A 102 11.64 0.14 -5.57
CA MET A 102 10.27 -0.19 -5.97
C MET A 102 9.82 -1.58 -5.56
N THR A 103 10.75 -2.52 -5.39
CA THR A 103 10.52 -3.89 -4.93
C THR A 103 10.85 -4.07 -3.46
N GLY A 104 11.14 -2.99 -2.73
CA GLY A 104 11.50 -3.02 -1.32
C GLY A 104 12.97 -3.32 -1.06
N ILE A 105 13.78 -3.47 -2.11
CA ILE A 105 15.22 -3.71 -2.00
C ILE A 105 15.96 -2.38 -2.07
N ASN A 106 16.82 -2.11 -1.08
CA ASN A 106 17.69 -0.95 -1.07
C ASN A 106 19.05 -1.35 -0.50
N ALA A 107 20.08 -1.37 -1.35
CA ALA A 107 21.44 -1.70 -0.95
C ALA A 107 22.03 -0.75 0.11
N ASN A 108 21.49 0.47 0.25
CA ASN A 108 21.91 1.44 1.26
C ASN A 108 21.32 1.17 2.65
N VAL A 109 20.37 0.23 2.77
CA VAL A 109 19.67 -0.09 4.03
C VAL A 109 19.90 -1.56 4.36
N ALA A 110 20.67 -1.83 5.42
CA ALA A 110 21.14 -3.17 5.76
C ALA A 110 20.02 -4.23 5.87
N CYS A 111 18.83 -3.83 6.33
CA CYS A 111 17.68 -4.75 6.50
C CYS A 111 16.76 -4.87 5.27
N LYS A 112 17.03 -4.15 4.16
CA LYS A 112 16.19 -4.16 2.95
C LYS A 112 16.84 -4.87 1.78
N GLN A 113 17.14 -6.15 1.97
CA GLN A 113 17.72 -7.02 0.94
C GLN A 113 16.73 -8.08 0.41
N THR A 114 15.47 -7.99 0.82
CA THR A 114 14.41 -8.94 0.44
C THR A 114 13.26 -8.19 -0.21
N GLY A 115 12.81 -8.71 -1.35
CA GLY A 115 11.69 -8.14 -2.09
C GLY A 115 10.37 -8.23 -1.33
N ALA A 116 9.50 -7.23 -1.50
CA ALA A 116 8.15 -7.20 -0.95
C ALA A 116 7.17 -6.56 -1.95
N VAL A 117 5.98 -7.14 -2.06
CA VAL A 117 4.85 -6.53 -2.78
C VAL A 117 4.05 -5.72 -1.77
N ALA A 118 4.12 -4.40 -1.90
CA ALA A 118 3.49 -3.48 -0.95
C ALA A 118 2.46 -2.55 -1.61
N ARG A 119 2.26 -2.68 -2.92
CA ARG A 119 1.42 -1.78 -3.71
C ARG A 119 0.63 -2.57 -4.74
N ASP A 120 -0.54 -2.04 -5.09
CA ASP A 120 -1.29 -2.45 -6.26
C ASP A 120 -0.64 -1.80 -7.50
N ASN A 121 -0.22 -2.65 -8.45
CA ASN A 121 0.41 -2.25 -9.70
C ASN A 121 -0.57 -2.22 -10.88
N GLY A 122 -1.88 -2.35 -10.62
CA GLY A 122 -2.94 -2.20 -11.61
C GLY A 122 -3.15 -0.76 -12.07
N THR A 123 -4.12 -0.58 -12.98
CA THR A 123 -4.47 0.75 -13.50
C THR A 123 -5.39 1.52 -12.55
N ALA A 124 -5.35 2.86 -12.63
CA ALA A 124 -6.26 3.71 -11.85
C ALA A 124 -7.74 3.37 -12.09
N THR A 125 -8.10 2.99 -13.33
CA THR A 125 -9.46 2.57 -13.66
C THR A 125 -9.82 1.26 -12.96
N GLN A 126 -8.98 0.23 -13.04
CA GLN A 126 -9.24 -1.07 -12.39
C GLN A 126 -9.37 -0.91 -10.86
N PHE A 127 -8.49 -0.14 -10.24
CA PHE A 127 -8.56 0.14 -8.80
C PHE A 127 -9.87 0.81 -8.42
N ARG A 128 -10.24 1.90 -9.10
CA ARG A 128 -11.50 2.61 -8.83
C ARG A 128 -12.73 1.74 -9.08
N THR A 129 -12.72 0.91 -10.12
CA THR A 129 -13.79 -0.05 -10.39
C THR A 129 -13.94 -1.06 -9.26
N LYS A 130 -12.83 -1.63 -8.75
CA LYS A 130 -12.85 -2.57 -7.63
C LYS A 130 -13.35 -1.92 -6.34
N CYS A 131 -12.83 -0.74 -5.99
CA CYS A 131 -13.29 0.04 -4.83
C CYS A 131 -14.77 0.43 -4.93
N GLY A 132 -15.24 0.80 -6.13
CA GLY A 132 -16.65 1.08 -6.39
C GLY A 132 -17.54 -0.16 -6.24
N ALA A 133 -17.10 -1.32 -6.72
CA ALA A 133 -17.82 -2.58 -6.54
C ALA A 133 -17.93 -2.97 -5.06
N ILE A 134 -16.86 -2.81 -4.28
CA ILE A 134 -16.87 -3.05 -2.83
C ILE A 134 -17.87 -2.13 -2.11
N ALA A 135 -17.89 -0.85 -2.46
CA ALA A 135 -18.85 0.11 -1.89
C ALA A 135 -20.30 -0.23 -2.29
N ALA A 136 -20.54 -0.74 -3.50
CA ALA A 136 -21.87 -1.11 -3.99
C ALA A 136 -22.38 -2.44 -3.42
N ASP A 137 -21.50 -3.36 -3.01
CA ASP A 137 -21.87 -4.70 -2.51
C ASP A 137 -22.34 -4.69 -1.04
N LYS A 138 -23.07 -3.63 -0.64
CA LYS A 138 -23.67 -3.49 0.71
C LYS A 138 -22.69 -3.79 1.85
N HIS A 139 -21.40 -3.46 1.67
CA HIS A 139 -20.33 -3.70 2.64
C HIS A 139 -20.11 -5.17 3.05
N THR A 140 -20.51 -6.16 2.23
CA THR A 140 -20.22 -7.60 2.49
C THR A 140 -18.73 -7.90 2.59
N ALA A 141 -17.90 -7.00 2.07
CA ALA A 141 -16.45 -7.12 2.17
C ALA A 141 -15.91 -6.88 3.59
N PHE A 142 -16.76 -6.39 4.49
CA PHE A 142 -16.40 -6.02 5.84
C PHE A 142 -17.26 -6.76 6.87
N LYS A 143 -16.62 -7.13 7.99
CA LYS A 143 -17.29 -7.42 9.25
C LYS A 143 -17.60 -6.08 9.92
N LEU A 144 -18.85 -5.89 10.30
CA LEU A 144 -19.34 -4.65 10.91
C LEU A 144 -19.80 -4.97 12.33
N ALA A 145 -19.46 -4.11 13.29
CA ALA A 145 -20.03 -4.15 14.63
C ALA A 145 -20.45 -2.75 15.09
N ALA A 146 -21.52 -2.72 15.89
CA ALA A 146 -22.00 -1.51 16.54
C ALA A 146 -21.08 -1.11 17.69
#